data_AF-X0W4Q9-F1
#
_entry.id   AF-X0W4Q9-F1
#
_cell.length_a   1.000
_cell.length_b   1.000
_cell.length_c   1.000
_cell.angle_alpha   90.00
_cell.angle_beta   90.00
_cell.angle_gamma   90.00
#
_symmetry.space_group_name_H-M   'P 1'
#
loop_
_entity.id
_entity.type
_entity.pdbx_description
1 polymer ?
#
loop_
_entity_poly.entity_id
_entity_poly.type
_entity_poly.pdbx_seq_one_letter_code
_entity_poly.pdbx_strand_id
1 'polypeptide(L)'
;LTIGLIPDLSLEKVQFVGNTSIMGAKMALFSREALEVCYEISRKITYYDLITHPNYMDEFMSAKFLPHTDLDKFPHLCIGTAGTSQR
;
A
#
# COMPACT_ATOMS: atom_id res chain seq x y z
N LEU A 1 -5.37 -1.78 8.73
CA LEU A 1 -4.71 -2.99 9.25
C LEU A 1 -5.68 -4.15 9.33
N THR A 2 -6.78 -4.04 10.09
CA THR A 2 -7.73 -5.14 10.35
C THR A 2 -8.29 -5.88 9.12
N ILE A 3 -8.47 -5.19 7.99
CA ILE A 3 -9.02 -5.78 6.75
C ILE A 3 -7.93 -6.24 5.74
N GLY A 4 -6.64 -6.23 6.10
CA GLY A 4 -5.58 -6.72 5.21
C GLY A 4 -5.12 -5.78 4.08
N LEU A 5 -5.65 -4.55 3.99
CA LEU A 5 -5.37 -3.64 2.88
C LEU A 5 -3.93 -3.08 2.84
N ILE A 6 -3.34 -2.87 4.02
CA ILE A 6 -2.00 -2.31 4.19
C ILE A 6 -1.20 -3.32 5.01
N PRO A 7 0.09 -3.57 4.71
CA PRO A 7 0.90 -4.50 5.48
C PRO A 7 0.95 -4.12 6.96
N ASP A 8 1.24 -5.12 7.78
CA ASP A 8 1.28 -4.94 9.23
C ASP A 8 2.57 -4.21 9.65
N LEU A 9 2.48 -2.88 9.74
CA LEU A 9 3.56 -1.99 10.14
C LEU A 9 3.03 -0.83 10.98
N SER A 10 3.93 -0.18 11.72
CA SER A 10 3.57 0.99 12.53
C SER A 10 2.86 2.07 11.71
N LEU A 11 1.68 2.50 12.17
CA LEU A 11 0.87 3.52 11.50
C LEU A 11 1.60 4.87 11.38
N GLU A 12 2.62 5.12 12.20
CA GLU A 12 3.47 6.31 12.10
C GLU A 12 4.23 6.40 10.75
N LYS A 13 4.42 5.26 10.06
CA LYS A 13 5.04 5.20 8.73
C LYS A 13 4.04 5.40 7.59
N VAL A 14 2.75 5.54 7.89
CA VAL A 14 1.68 5.65 6.90
C VAL A 14 1.04 7.03 7.00
N GLN A 15 1.13 7.80 5.92
CA GLN A 15 0.53 9.13 5.85
C GLN A 15 -0.55 9.17 4.77
N PHE A 16 -1.72 9.69 5.13
CA PHE A 16 -2.76 10.03 4.15
C PHE A 16 -2.43 11.36 3.47
N VAL A 17 -2.32 11.34 2.15
CA VAL A 17 -1.91 12.49 1.33
C VAL A 17 -3.03 13.05 0.45
N GLY A 18 -4.24 12.49 0.52
CA GLY A 18 -5.37 12.91 -0.30
C GLY A 18 -5.16 12.63 -1.80
N ASN A 19 -5.72 13.50 -2.66
CA ASN A 19 -5.59 13.36 -4.12
C ASN A 19 -4.28 14.01 -4.61
N THR A 20 -3.22 13.21 -4.63
CA THR A 20 -1.90 13.64 -5.10
C THR A 20 -1.85 13.91 -6.60
N SER A 21 -2.75 13.32 -7.40
CA SER A 21 -2.83 13.58 -8.85
C SER A 21 -3.22 15.04 -9.13
N ILE A 22 -4.26 15.56 -8.48
CA ILE A 22 -4.67 16.97 -8.61
C ILE A 22 -3.61 17.91 -8.04
N MET A 23 -3.04 17.56 -6.87
CA MET A 23 -1.99 18.36 -6.24
C MET A 23 -0.77 18.48 -7.16
N GLY A 24 -0.30 17.37 -7.73
CA GLY A 24 0.81 17.34 -8.67
C GLY A 24 0.52 18.10 -9.96
N ALA A 25 -0.68 17.95 -10.52
CA ALA A 25 -1.11 18.71 -11.70
C ALA A 25 -1.10 20.22 -11.45
N LYS A 26 -1.59 20.65 -10.28
CA LYS A 26 -1.55 22.06 -9.86
C LYS A 26 -0.12 22.56 -9.71
N MET A 27 0.77 21.78 -9.10
CA MET A 27 2.19 22.14 -8.97
C MET A 27 2.86 22.31 -10.33
N ALA A 28 2.65 21.37 -11.25
CA ALA A 28 3.20 21.42 -12.60
C ALA A 28 2.62 22.57 -13.42
N LEU A 29 1.36 22.97 -13.18
CA LEU A 29 0.73 24.12 -13.84
C LEU A 29 1.37 25.46 -13.44
N PHE A 30 1.77 25.60 -12.18
CA PHE A 30 2.29 26.87 -11.64
C PHE A 30 3.82 26.95 -11.54
N SER A 31 4.57 25.86 -11.72
CA SER A 31 6.03 25.84 -11.66
C SER A 31 6.65 25.00 -12.77
N ARG A 32 7.57 25.62 -13.51
CA ARG A 32 8.34 24.94 -14.57
C ARG A 32 9.31 23.93 -13.99
N GLU A 33 9.92 24.25 -12.86
CA GLU A 33 10.85 23.39 -12.14
C GLU A 33 10.13 22.13 -11.64
N ALA A 34 8.93 22.28 -11.09
CA ALA A 34 8.12 21.14 -10.66
C ALA A 34 7.72 20.23 -11.83
N LEU A 35 7.39 20.82 -12.99
CA LEU A 35 7.11 20.08 -14.21
C LEU A 35 8.35 19.32 -14.71
N GLU A 36 9.53 19.93 -14.66
CA GLU A 36 10.79 19.28 -15.08
C GLU A 36 11.14 18.10 -14.16
N VAL A 37 10.95 18.26 -12.84
CA VAL A 37 11.08 17.16 -11.87
C VAL A 37 10.10 16.03 -12.17
N CYS A 38 8.86 16.34 -12.55
CA CYS A 38 7.87 15.33 -12.95
C CYS A 38 8.37 14.49 -14.15
N TYR A 39 8.97 15.14 -15.16
CA TYR A 39 9.56 14.44 -16.30
C TYR A 39 10.81 13.62 -15.94
N GLU A 40 11.64 14.10 -15.01
CA GLU A 40 12.78 13.31 -14.51
C GLU A 40 12.34 12.05 -13.75
N ILE A 41 11.30 12.17 -12.93
CA ILE A 41 10.71 11.03 -12.23
C ILE A 41 10.12 10.04 -13.23
N SER A 42 9.37 10.52 -14.22
CA SER A 42 8.74 9.63 -15.22
C SER A 42 9.77 8.82 -16.01
N ARG A 43 10.92 9.42 -16.35
CA ARG A 43 12.05 8.71 -17.00
C ARG A 43 12.67 7.62 -16.13
N LYS A 44 12.54 7.70 -14.80
CA LYS A 44 13.14 6.75 -13.85
C LYS A 44 12.17 5.65 -13.41
N ILE A 45 10.88 5.76 -13.75
CA ILE A 45 9.88 4.74 -13.42
C ILE A 45 10.05 3.53 -14.34
N THR A 46 10.17 2.35 -13.73
CA THR A 46 10.16 1.07 -14.45
C THR A 46 8.81 0.40 -14.24
N TYR A 47 8.15 0.03 -15.33
CA TYR A 47 6.90 -0.71 -15.29
C TYR A 47 7.17 -2.21 -15.12
N TYR A 48 6.44 -2.84 -14.20
CA TYR A 48 6.39 -4.29 -14.04
C TYR A 48 4.97 -4.78 -14.30
N ASP A 49 4.83 -5.72 -15.22
CA ASP A 49 3.57 -6.42 -15.43
C ASP A 49 3.36 -7.45 -14.33
N LEU A 50 2.34 -7.23 -13.52
CA LEU A 50 2.02 -8.09 -12.37
C LEU A 50 1.44 -9.44 -12.79
N ILE A 51 0.77 -9.53 -13.92
CA ILE A 51 0.15 -10.79 -14.38
C ILE A 51 1.23 -11.81 -14.74
N THR A 52 2.35 -11.34 -15.28
CA THR A 52 3.50 -12.17 -15.65
C THR A 52 4.52 -12.32 -14.52
N HIS A 53 4.34 -11.60 -13.41
CA HIS A 53 5.24 -11.69 -12.27
C HIS A 53 5.07 -13.02 -11.54
N PRO A 54 6.17 -13.76 -11.26
CA PRO A 54 6.09 -15.00 -10.50
C PRO A 54 5.36 -14.78 -9.16
N ASN A 55 4.48 -15.70 -8.79
CA ASN A 55 3.77 -15.76 -7.51
C ASN A 55 2.75 -14.63 -7.25
N TYR A 56 2.58 -13.65 -8.15
CA TYR A 56 1.59 -12.57 -7.93
C TYR A 56 0.17 -13.11 -7.79
N MET A 57 -0.22 -14.06 -8.64
CA MET A 57 -1.56 -14.65 -8.58
C MET A 57 -1.79 -15.44 -7.29
N ASP A 58 -0.76 -16.11 -6.77
CA ASP A 58 -0.84 -16.84 -5.51
C ASP A 58 -1.01 -15.88 -4.33
N GLU A 59 -0.21 -14.80 -4.29
CA GLU A 59 -0.31 -13.74 -3.27
C GLU A 59 -1.65 -12.99 -3.34
N PHE A 60 -2.15 -12.73 -4.55
CA PHE A 60 -3.48 -12.13 -4.73
C PHE A 60 -4.59 -13.03 -4.19
N MET A 61 -4.50 -14.35 -4.43
CA MET A 61 -5.48 -15.31 -3.93
C MET A 61 -5.43 -15.45 -2.40
N SER A 62 -4.24 -15.42 -1.79
CA SER A 62 -4.09 -15.44 -0.33
C SER A 62 -4.61 -14.16 0.34
N ALA A 63 -4.61 -13.03 -0.36
CA ALA A 63 -5.14 -11.76 0.15
C ALA A 63 -6.68 -11.66 0.12
N LYS A 64 -7.40 -12.68 -0.38
CA LYS A 64 -8.88 -12.67 -0.44
C LYS A 64 -9.56 -12.96 0.89
N PHE A 65 -8.84 -13.48 1.88
CA PHE A 65 -9.34 -13.69 3.23
C PHE A 65 -8.93 -12.53 4.14
N LEU A 66 -9.72 -12.24 5.17
CA LEU A 66 -9.44 -11.12 6.08
C LEU A 66 -8.81 -11.62 7.39
N PRO A 67 -7.69 -11.02 7.84
CA PRO A 67 -6.89 -9.99 7.15
C PRO A 67 -6.07 -10.57 5.99
N HIS A 68 -5.75 -11.86 6.00
CA HIS A 68 -5.03 -12.60 4.96
C HIS A 68 -5.14 -14.12 5.25
N THR A 69 -4.89 -15.00 4.28
CA THR A 69 -4.84 -16.46 4.54
C THR A 69 -3.73 -16.84 5.52
N ASP A 70 -2.57 -16.20 5.38
CA ASP A 70 -1.42 -16.32 6.28
C ASP A 70 -1.46 -15.23 7.35
N LEU A 71 -1.75 -15.62 8.59
CA LEU A 71 -1.87 -14.72 9.75
C LEU A 71 -0.50 -14.30 10.32
N ASP A 72 0.57 -15.03 10.02
CA ASP A 72 1.92 -14.68 10.48
C ASP A 72 2.41 -13.37 9.82
N LYS A 73 1.79 -12.98 8.70
CA LYS A 73 1.99 -11.67 8.06
C LYS A 73 1.35 -10.49 8.84
N PHE A 74 0.52 -10.76 9.86
CA PHE A 74 -0.21 -9.77 10.66
C PHE A 74 -0.06 -9.94 12.18
N PRO A 75 1.17 -9.97 12.72
CA PRO A 75 1.44 -10.24 14.14
C PRO A 75 0.74 -9.26 15.11
N HIS A 76 0.56 -7.98 14.74
CA HIS A 76 -0.05 -6.98 15.61
C HIS A 76 -1.57 -7.16 15.77
N LEU A 77 -2.22 -7.93 14.91
CA LEU A 77 -3.66 -8.24 15.01
C LEU A 77 -3.92 -9.52 15.82
N CYS A 78 -2.98 -10.48 15.81
CA CYS A 78 -3.13 -11.77 16.47
C CYS A 78 -2.94 -11.72 18.01
N ILE A 79 -2.38 -10.64 18.54
CA ILE A 79 -2.12 -10.49 20.00
C ILE A 79 -3.41 -10.20 20.80
N GLY A 80 -4.54 -9.91 20.14
CA GLY A 80 -5.79 -9.46 20.79
C GLY A 80 -6.87 -10.52 21.06
N THR A 81 -6.76 -11.76 20.57
CA THR A 81 -7.87 -12.74 20.63
C THR A 81 -7.74 -13.80 21.72
N ALA A 82 -6.65 -13.81 22.50
CA ALA A 82 -6.44 -14.78 23.59
C ALA A 82 -7.15 -14.43 24.92
N GLY A 83 -8.05 -13.42 24.96
CA GLY A 83 -8.48 -12.81 26.23
C GLY A 83 -9.97 -12.50 26.43
N THR A 84 -10.89 -12.93 25.58
CA THR A 84 -12.31 -12.59 25.76
C THR A 84 -13.24 -13.79 25.61
N SER A 85 -13.04 -14.79 26.46
CA SER A 85 -14.10 -15.68 26.93
C SER A 85 -14.27 -15.46 28.42
N GLN A 86 -15.08 -14.46 28.78
CA GLN A 86 -15.90 -14.37 30.00
C GLN A 86 -16.68 -13.04 29.95
N ARG A 87 -17.84 -13.06 29.32
CA ARG A 87 -19.12 -12.48 29.77
C ARG A 87 -20.19 -12.64 28.70
#